data_AF-A0A137NWA3-F1
#
_entry.id   AF-A0A137NWA3-F1
#
_cell.length_a   1.000
_cell.length_b   1.000
_cell.length_c   1.000
_cell.angle_alpha   90.00
_cell.angle_beta   90.00
_cell.angle_gamma   90.00
#
_symmetry.space_group_name_H-M   'P 1'
#
loop_
_entity.id
_entity.type
_entity.pdbx_description
1 polymer ?
#
loop_
_entity_poly.entity_id
_entity_poly.type
_entity_poly.pdbx_seq_one_letter_code
_entity_poly.pdbx_strand_id
1 'polypeptide(L)'
;MGALYEEELMNNDIDEESWTSQILNDKELRFDSSFIAKPSYKNFPESAFSITIVNNNNNPILYVIGGLLYSKELKTQLITNYQFKYEFKTNTWSDLSQNTKSILQPVAYHKVIQADNSLILISGATQNYTKNGNFTNTVPTDNSTHIMISDIYKFDLSTEKWSLVNAKLNLGEEQYGRGQAEGLSLDIYNEKLISYMALKDMSSGQYNPKLATLDYKAKDWGWTWLDVNNDAGTDNSLALYDHHTLIINDQLLLFHGNSNQEKGNKMYAIDLKTNKFQGFANISGKYGQSVGSGLPTWEIILIVVICVVGVIIVLGALWFYFRYKKQIKPVEKNNQKMQEVWAASDVEAGVNYKGDTTLTFGNTLTSTGQTVTSTNDETMMSYECFQHEVDLNDMENIKAIAKV
;
A
#
# COMPACT_ATOMS: atom_id res chain seq x y z
N MET A 1 -9.01 13.73 15.98
CA MET A 1 -10.38 13.58 16.52
C MET A 1 -10.52 12.13 16.92
N GLY A 2 -10.93 11.86 18.14
CA GLY A 2 -11.12 10.52 18.67
C GLY A 2 -12.31 9.83 18.02
N ALA A 3 -12.19 8.52 17.87
CA ALA A 3 -13.26 7.62 17.49
C ALA A 3 -13.11 6.37 18.36
N LEU A 4 -14.21 5.74 18.74
CA LEU A 4 -14.19 4.50 19.51
C LEU A 4 -13.89 3.31 18.60
N TYR A 5 -13.20 2.32 19.13
CA TYR A 5 -13.24 1.00 18.53
C TYR A 5 -14.66 0.44 18.65
N GLU A 6 -15.08 -0.39 17.71
CA GLU A 6 -16.48 -0.87 17.67
C GLU A 6 -16.92 -1.58 18.94
N GLU A 7 -16.02 -2.38 19.52
CA GLU A 7 -16.27 -3.12 20.76
C GLU A 7 -16.50 -2.18 21.96
N GLU A 8 -15.98 -0.96 21.89
CA GLU A 8 -16.09 0.06 22.94
C GLU A 8 -17.33 0.96 22.78
N LEU A 9 -17.99 0.95 21.62
CA LEU A 9 -19.21 1.72 21.37
C LEU A 9 -20.31 1.45 22.41
N MET A 10 -20.39 0.22 22.94
CA MET A 10 -21.39 -0.15 23.95
C MET A 10 -21.22 0.62 25.27
N ASN A 11 -19.98 1.01 25.58
CA ASN A 11 -19.65 1.74 26.80
C ASN A 11 -19.92 3.25 26.63
N ASN A 12 -19.89 3.76 25.39
CA ASN A 12 -20.23 5.13 25.01
C ASN A 12 -19.57 6.21 25.88
N ASP A 13 -18.25 6.10 26.04
CA ASP A 13 -17.44 7.04 26.79
C ASP A 13 -16.30 7.56 25.88
N ILE A 14 -16.65 8.25 24.78
CA ILE A 14 -15.68 9.20 24.21
C ILE A 14 -15.50 10.30 25.26
N ASP A 15 -14.43 10.22 26.03
CA ASP A 15 -14.09 11.26 26.99
C ASP A 15 -13.83 12.58 26.25
N GLU A 16 -14.32 13.69 26.79
CA GLU A 16 -14.01 15.03 26.29
C GLU A 16 -12.49 15.28 26.29
N GLU A 17 -11.78 14.70 27.26
CA GLU A 17 -10.33 14.83 27.36
C GLU A 17 -9.59 14.15 26.20
N SER A 18 -10.18 13.12 25.59
CA SER A 18 -9.59 12.37 24.47
C SER A 18 -10.19 12.72 23.10
N TRP A 19 -11.04 13.74 23.04
CA TRP A 19 -11.79 14.08 21.84
C TRP A 19 -10.91 14.62 20.70
N THR A 20 -9.98 15.52 20.96
CA THR A 20 -8.98 15.93 19.99
C THR A 20 -7.58 15.84 20.53
N SER A 21 -6.63 15.68 19.63
CA SER A 21 -5.20 15.75 19.93
C SER A 21 -4.56 16.79 19.03
N GLN A 22 -3.61 17.53 19.58
CA GLN A 22 -2.86 18.58 18.90
C GLN A 22 -1.37 18.35 19.12
N ILE A 23 -0.59 18.37 18.04
CA ILE A 23 0.86 18.42 18.12
C ILE A 23 1.23 19.89 18.33
N LEU A 24 1.65 20.24 19.55
CA LEU A 24 2.02 21.61 19.92
C LEU A 24 3.46 21.93 19.54
N ASN A 25 4.32 20.92 19.60
CA ASN A 25 5.72 20.93 19.16
C ASN A 25 6.21 19.47 19.02
N ASP A 26 7.46 19.30 18.60
CA ASP A 26 8.10 17.99 18.33
C ASP A 26 8.07 17.01 19.52
N LYS A 27 7.74 17.47 20.74
CA LYS A 27 7.74 16.65 21.97
C LYS A 27 6.43 16.68 22.73
N GLU A 28 5.42 17.38 22.23
CA GLU A 28 4.20 17.62 22.99
C GLU A 28 2.97 17.35 22.13
N LEU A 29 2.30 16.25 22.48
CA LEU A 29 0.95 15.92 22.03
C LEU A 29 0.00 16.25 23.18
N ARG A 30 -0.91 17.20 22.98
CA ARG A 30 -1.92 17.56 23.97
C ARG A 30 -3.28 17.03 23.53
N PHE A 31 -3.93 16.29 24.42
CA PHE A 31 -5.32 15.89 24.26
C PHE A 31 -6.21 16.89 24.98
N ASP A 32 -7.18 17.46 24.26
CA ASP A 32 -8.21 18.34 24.81
C ASP A 32 -9.39 18.47 23.84
N SER A 33 -10.44 19.20 24.25
CA SER A 33 -11.58 19.59 23.40
C SER A 33 -11.59 21.09 23.08
N SER A 34 -10.51 21.80 23.37
CA SER A 34 -10.43 23.27 23.28
C SER A 34 -10.37 23.78 21.84
N PHE A 35 -9.73 23.02 20.95
CA PHE A 35 -9.55 23.42 19.54
C PHE A 35 -10.74 23.03 18.66
N ILE A 36 -11.30 21.83 18.87
CA ILE A 36 -12.58 21.43 18.28
C ILE A 36 -13.42 20.91 19.44
N ALA A 37 -14.43 21.66 19.84
CA ALA A 37 -15.33 21.24 20.92
C ALA A 37 -16.01 19.91 20.56
N LYS A 38 -16.27 19.07 21.57
CA LYS A 38 -17.07 17.86 21.35
C LYS A 38 -18.50 18.27 20.99
N PRO A 39 -19.09 17.73 19.91
CA PRO A 39 -20.46 18.04 19.54
C PRO A 39 -21.44 17.48 20.58
N SER A 40 -22.46 18.28 20.94
CA SER A 40 -23.50 17.88 21.90
C SER A 40 -24.71 17.17 21.26
N TYR A 41 -24.59 16.72 20.01
CA TYR A 41 -25.68 16.06 19.31
C TYR A 41 -25.79 14.61 19.75
N LYS A 42 -26.98 14.21 20.23
CA LYS A 42 -27.29 12.81 20.62
C LYS A 42 -26.98 11.78 19.53
N ASN A 43 -27.06 12.22 18.28
CA ASN A 43 -26.96 11.40 17.08
C ASN A 43 -25.59 11.51 16.41
N PHE A 44 -24.60 12.10 17.07
CA PHE A 44 -23.26 12.20 16.50
C PHE A 44 -22.62 10.80 16.41
N PRO A 45 -22.00 10.43 15.27
CA PRO A 45 -21.35 9.13 15.12
C PRO A 45 -20.09 9.05 15.99
N GLU A 46 -19.86 7.89 16.58
CA GLU A 46 -18.77 7.65 17.54
C GLU A 46 -17.67 6.76 16.95
N SER A 47 -17.93 6.07 15.83
CA SER A 47 -16.95 5.23 15.14
C SER A 47 -17.22 5.14 13.63
N ALA A 48 -16.25 4.63 12.87
CA ALA A 48 -16.32 4.31 11.44
C ALA A 48 -16.94 5.40 10.53
N PHE A 49 -16.90 6.65 10.96
CA PHE A 49 -17.28 7.83 10.18
C PHE A 49 -16.09 8.30 9.34
N SER A 50 -16.39 9.03 8.26
CA SER A 50 -15.35 9.77 7.54
C SER A 50 -15.26 11.20 8.04
N ILE A 51 -14.02 11.71 8.07
CA ILE A 51 -13.73 13.12 8.28
C ILE A 51 -13.06 13.70 7.04
N THR A 52 -13.42 14.93 6.68
CA THR A 52 -12.72 15.66 5.62
C THR A 52 -12.73 17.15 5.92
N ILE A 53 -11.61 17.83 5.66
CA ILE A 53 -11.49 19.28 5.84
C ILE A 53 -11.53 19.93 4.47
N VAL A 54 -12.49 20.82 4.28
CA VAL A 54 -12.64 21.65 3.08
C VAL A 54 -12.16 23.05 3.42
N ASN A 55 -11.30 23.62 2.59
CA ASN A 55 -10.96 25.04 2.71
C ASN A 55 -11.63 25.84 1.58
N ASN A 56 -12.71 26.54 1.91
CA ASN A 56 -13.40 27.42 0.97
C ASN A 56 -13.09 28.89 1.31
N ASN A 57 -12.34 29.58 0.46
CA ASN A 57 -11.98 30.99 0.64
C ASN A 57 -11.37 31.31 2.02
N ASN A 58 -10.34 30.54 2.42
CA ASN A 58 -9.70 30.63 3.75
C ASN A 58 -10.67 30.41 4.91
N ASN A 59 -11.78 29.70 4.70
CA ASN A 59 -12.65 29.20 5.74
C ASN A 59 -12.53 27.67 5.78
N PRO A 60 -11.65 27.12 6.64
CA PRO A 60 -11.62 25.69 6.83
C PRO A 60 -12.92 25.24 7.51
N ILE A 61 -13.49 24.17 7.01
CA ILE A 61 -14.70 23.52 7.52
C ILE A 61 -14.41 22.02 7.58
N LEU A 62 -14.56 21.44 8.76
CA LEU A 62 -14.49 20.00 8.95
C LEU A 62 -15.88 19.41 8.74
N TYR A 63 -15.98 18.38 7.90
CA TYR A 63 -17.20 17.57 7.75
C TYR A 63 -17.01 16.21 8.40
N VAL A 64 -18.05 15.75 9.09
CA VAL A 64 -18.16 14.39 9.65
C VAL A 64 -19.39 13.73 9.02
N ILE A 65 -19.20 12.60 8.36
CA ILE A 65 -20.23 11.96 7.54
C ILE A 65 -20.39 10.48 7.94
N GLY A 66 -21.64 10.07 8.13
CA GLY A 66 -22.04 8.68 8.37
C GLY A 66 -21.39 8.08 9.62
N GLY A 67 -21.15 6.78 9.61
CA GLY A 67 -20.49 6.03 10.67
C GLY A 67 -21.45 5.22 11.55
N LEU A 68 -20.97 4.90 12.75
CA LEU A 68 -21.64 4.08 13.74
C LEU A 68 -21.99 4.89 14.97
N LEU A 69 -23.14 4.55 15.57
CA LEU A 69 -23.55 5.01 16.89
C LEU A 69 -24.15 3.84 17.67
N TYR A 70 -24.12 3.90 19.00
CA TYR A 70 -24.74 2.88 19.83
C TYR A 70 -26.13 3.31 20.33
N SER A 71 -27.15 2.50 20.05
CA SER A 71 -28.49 2.71 20.60
C SER A 71 -28.62 1.99 21.95
N LYS A 72 -28.62 2.77 23.04
CA LYS A 72 -28.88 2.24 24.39
C LYS A 72 -30.26 1.61 24.52
N GLU A 73 -31.24 2.11 23.78
CA GLU A 73 -32.62 1.60 23.77
C GLU A 73 -32.71 0.22 23.10
N LEU A 74 -32.10 0.09 21.91
CA LEU A 74 -32.12 -1.15 21.14
C LEU A 74 -31.01 -2.13 21.55
N LYS A 75 -30.06 -1.68 22.38
CA LYS A 75 -28.84 -2.41 22.78
C LYS A 75 -28.06 -2.93 21.56
N THR A 76 -27.95 -2.10 20.53
CA THR A 76 -27.30 -2.47 19.28
C THR A 76 -26.59 -1.28 18.65
N GLN A 77 -25.58 -1.56 17.83
CA GLN A 77 -24.93 -0.57 16.99
C GLN A 77 -25.83 -0.25 15.78
N LEU A 78 -25.84 1.02 15.41
CA LEU A 78 -26.58 1.53 14.26
C LEU A 78 -25.60 2.19 13.29
N ILE A 79 -25.72 1.84 12.00
CA ILE A 79 -25.14 2.58 10.89
C ILE A 79 -26.00 3.83 10.68
N THR A 80 -25.36 4.99 10.46
CA THR A 80 -26.07 6.26 10.24
C THR A 80 -25.70 6.96 8.94
N ASN A 81 -26.58 7.83 8.44
CA ASN A 81 -26.30 8.83 7.42
C ASN A 81 -26.22 10.26 7.98
N TYR A 82 -26.06 10.42 9.30
CA TYR A 82 -25.93 11.74 9.90
C TYR A 82 -24.71 12.48 9.34
N GLN A 83 -24.86 13.79 9.15
CA GLN A 83 -23.81 14.65 8.62
C GLN A 83 -23.70 15.90 9.48
N PHE A 84 -22.48 16.22 9.90
CA PHE A 84 -22.17 17.39 10.70
C PHE A 84 -21.08 18.19 10.02
N LYS A 85 -21.07 19.51 10.25
CA LYS A 85 -19.93 20.35 9.92
C LYS A 85 -19.48 21.17 11.13
N TYR A 86 -18.18 21.40 11.22
CA TYR A 86 -17.55 22.28 12.19
C TYR A 86 -16.85 23.42 11.46
N GLU A 87 -17.23 24.65 11.76
CA GLU A 87 -16.65 25.85 11.18
C GLU A 87 -15.56 26.39 12.11
N PHE A 88 -14.30 26.30 11.68
CA PHE A 88 -13.15 26.67 12.53
C PHE A 88 -13.07 28.18 12.83
N LYS A 89 -13.69 29.05 12.01
CA LYS A 89 -13.70 30.51 12.28
C LYS A 89 -14.63 30.89 13.42
N THR A 90 -15.76 30.22 13.51
CA THR A 90 -16.81 30.51 14.50
C THR A 90 -16.77 29.54 15.68
N ASN A 91 -16.00 28.46 15.57
CA ASN A 91 -15.94 27.35 16.51
C ASN A 91 -17.32 26.70 16.75
N THR A 92 -18.15 26.64 15.70
CA THR A 92 -19.52 26.13 15.81
C THR A 92 -19.73 24.86 15.02
N TRP A 93 -20.43 23.92 15.64
CA TRP A 93 -21.00 22.78 14.93
C TRP A 93 -22.35 23.12 14.31
N SER A 94 -22.67 22.45 13.21
CA SER A 94 -23.99 22.46 12.58
C SER A 94 -24.39 21.05 12.16
N ASP A 95 -25.65 20.71 12.36
CA ASP A 95 -26.26 19.46 11.93
C ASP A 95 -26.86 19.64 10.52
N LEU A 96 -26.31 18.91 9.55
CA LEU A 96 -26.75 18.88 8.15
C LEU A 96 -27.57 17.63 7.82
N SER A 97 -27.93 16.83 8.81
CA SER A 97 -28.56 15.51 8.62
C SER A 97 -29.94 15.55 7.96
N GLN A 98 -30.60 16.70 7.89
CA GLN A 98 -31.83 16.82 7.09
C GLN A 98 -31.55 16.71 5.59
N ASN A 99 -30.33 17.05 5.15
CA ASN A 99 -29.94 17.04 3.73
C ASN A 99 -29.55 15.64 3.24
N THR A 100 -29.36 14.67 4.14
CA THR A 100 -29.02 13.28 3.80
C THR A 100 -30.25 12.39 3.65
N LYS A 101 -31.39 12.82 4.22
CA LYS A 101 -32.64 12.06 4.26
C LYS A 101 -33.09 11.60 2.87
N SER A 102 -33.32 10.30 2.72
CA SER A 102 -33.78 9.65 1.48
C SER A 102 -32.85 9.81 0.27
N ILE A 103 -31.64 10.33 0.44
CA ILE A 103 -30.64 10.47 -0.63
C ILE A 103 -29.39 9.67 -0.30
N LEU A 104 -28.70 10.01 0.80
CA LEU A 104 -27.55 9.26 1.29
C LEU A 104 -28.06 8.17 2.23
N GLN A 105 -27.92 6.91 1.81
CA GLN A 105 -28.24 5.79 2.69
C GLN A 105 -27.30 5.75 3.90
N PRO A 106 -27.73 5.23 5.07
CA PRO A 106 -26.84 5.04 6.20
C PRO A 106 -25.61 4.25 5.80
N VAL A 107 -24.42 4.78 6.13
CA VAL A 107 -23.15 4.22 5.66
C VAL A 107 -22.05 4.38 6.70
N ALA A 108 -21.31 3.31 6.95
CA ALA A 108 -20.10 3.28 7.79
C ALA A 108 -18.90 2.73 7.00
N TYR A 109 -17.67 2.93 7.49
CA TYR A 109 -16.41 2.44 6.86
C TYR A 109 -16.17 2.91 5.42
N HIS A 110 -16.89 3.94 5.00
CA HIS A 110 -16.72 4.56 3.70
C HIS A 110 -15.51 5.50 3.74
N LYS A 111 -15.06 5.96 2.58
CA LYS A 111 -14.09 7.05 2.46
C LYS A 111 -14.77 8.28 1.86
N VAL A 112 -14.37 9.45 2.34
CA VAL A 112 -14.77 10.75 1.77
C VAL A 112 -13.53 11.56 1.43
N ILE A 113 -13.53 12.16 0.25
CA ILE A 113 -12.51 13.14 -0.16
C ILE A 113 -13.16 14.38 -0.78
N GLN A 114 -12.52 15.54 -0.61
CA GLN A 114 -12.87 16.74 -1.38
C GLN A 114 -12.33 16.61 -2.81
N ALA A 115 -13.20 16.84 -3.79
CA ALA A 115 -12.84 16.94 -5.20
C ALA A 115 -13.56 18.17 -5.80
N ASP A 116 -12.79 19.18 -6.20
CA ASP A 116 -13.29 20.52 -6.55
C ASP A 116 -14.25 21.10 -5.48
N ASN A 117 -15.45 21.53 -5.89
CA ASN A 117 -16.52 22.04 -5.04
C ASN A 117 -17.48 20.92 -4.60
N SER A 118 -16.97 19.72 -4.36
CA SER A 118 -17.77 18.59 -3.91
C SER A 118 -17.03 17.69 -2.93
N LEU A 119 -17.79 16.97 -2.12
CA LEU A 119 -17.29 15.80 -1.39
C LEU A 119 -17.73 14.55 -2.15
N ILE A 120 -16.82 13.60 -2.29
CA ILE A 120 -17.06 12.32 -2.94
C ILE A 120 -16.95 11.22 -1.90
N LEU A 121 -18.04 10.46 -1.72
CA LEU A 121 -18.14 9.33 -0.82
C LEU A 121 -18.21 8.03 -1.62
N ILE A 122 -17.35 7.06 -1.27
CA ILE A 122 -17.21 5.78 -1.97
C ILE A 122 -17.14 4.63 -0.95
N SER A 123 -17.74 3.49 -1.34
CA SER A 123 -17.72 2.23 -0.59
C SER A 123 -18.34 2.36 0.81
N GLY A 124 -18.03 1.40 1.68
CA GLY A 124 -18.53 1.28 3.04
C GLY A 124 -19.58 0.17 3.19
N ALA A 125 -20.12 0.07 4.40
CA ALA A 125 -21.15 -0.88 4.76
C ALA A 125 -22.50 -0.17 5.00
N THR A 126 -23.57 -0.82 4.56
CA THR A 126 -24.98 -0.39 4.69
C THR A 126 -25.91 -1.61 4.75
N GLN A 127 -27.22 -1.46 4.93
CA GLN A 127 -28.16 -2.60 4.83
C GLN A 127 -28.84 -2.69 3.45
N ASN A 128 -29.04 -3.92 2.95
CA ASN A 128 -29.56 -4.18 1.60
C ASN A 128 -30.90 -3.50 1.26
N TYR A 129 -31.83 -3.38 2.22
CA TYR A 129 -33.16 -2.79 1.93
C TYR A 129 -33.11 -1.26 1.80
N THR A 130 -32.03 -0.61 2.24
CA THR A 130 -31.85 0.84 2.05
C THR A 130 -31.62 1.20 0.58
N LYS A 131 -31.19 0.24 -0.25
CA LYS A 131 -31.04 0.42 -1.71
C LYS A 131 -32.36 0.71 -2.43
N ASN A 132 -33.51 0.44 -1.81
CA ASN A 132 -34.84 0.71 -2.37
C ASN A 132 -35.39 2.11 -2.04
N GLY A 133 -34.56 3.03 -1.51
CA GLY A 133 -34.90 4.44 -1.32
C GLY A 133 -35.83 4.77 -0.14
N ASN A 134 -36.27 3.75 0.62
CA ASN A 134 -37.10 3.93 1.81
C ASN A 134 -36.33 3.56 3.07
N PHE A 135 -35.43 4.44 3.50
CA PHE A 135 -34.61 4.26 4.70
C PHE A 135 -34.76 5.43 5.67
N THR A 136 -34.66 5.09 6.95
CA THR A 136 -34.46 6.04 8.04
C THR A 136 -33.01 6.50 8.10
N ASN A 137 -32.72 7.51 8.93
CA ASN A 137 -31.35 8.00 9.10
C ASN A 137 -30.40 6.97 9.72
N THR A 138 -30.97 5.96 10.37
CA THR A 138 -30.20 4.88 10.99
C THR A 138 -30.75 3.53 10.56
N VAL A 139 -29.87 2.54 10.48
CA VAL A 139 -30.20 1.12 10.34
C VAL A 139 -29.31 0.31 11.27
N PRO A 140 -29.74 -0.85 11.79
CA PRO A 140 -28.86 -1.66 12.61
C PRO A 140 -27.70 -2.26 11.80
N THR A 141 -26.63 -2.67 12.49
CA THR A 141 -25.43 -3.23 11.84
C THR A 141 -25.59 -4.70 11.44
N ASP A 142 -26.62 -5.37 11.94
CA ASP A 142 -26.91 -6.77 11.61
C ASP A 142 -27.21 -6.93 10.12
N ASN A 143 -26.62 -7.92 9.45
CA ASN A 143 -26.79 -8.10 8.00
C ASN A 143 -26.37 -6.90 7.14
N SER A 144 -25.34 -6.16 7.59
CA SER A 144 -24.71 -5.16 6.74
C SER A 144 -24.14 -5.79 5.46
N THR A 145 -24.06 -4.97 4.42
CA THR A 145 -23.67 -5.31 3.06
C THR A 145 -22.82 -4.18 2.50
N HIS A 146 -21.99 -4.48 1.51
CA HIS A 146 -21.11 -3.48 0.92
C HIS A 146 -21.88 -2.56 -0.04
N ILE A 147 -21.51 -1.28 0.02
CA ILE A 147 -21.80 -0.33 -1.04
C ILE A 147 -20.86 -0.65 -2.20
N MET A 148 -21.42 -0.73 -3.40
CA MET A 148 -20.65 -1.00 -4.60
C MET A 148 -19.84 0.25 -4.96
N ILE A 149 -18.60 0.10 -5.40
CA ILE A 149 -17.74 1.26 -5.74
C ILE A 149 -18.20 2.00 -7.01
N SER A 150 -19.14 1.42 -7.76
CA SER A 150 -19.85 2.12 -8.84
C SER A 150 -20.95 3.06 -8.33
N ASP A 151 -21.44 2.88 -7.11
CA ASP A 151 -22.39 3.77 -6.44
C ASP A 151 -21.60 4.87 -5.73
N ILE A 152 -21.43 6.03 -6.37
CA ILE A 152 -20.65 7.13 -5.81
C ILE A 152 -21.59 8.26 -5.37
N TYR A 153 -21.53 8.62 -4.09
CA TYR A 153 -22.32 9.72 -3.56
C TYR A 153 -21.52 11.02 -3.64
N LYS A 154 -22.11 12.04 -4.25
CA LYS A 154 -21.51 13.36 -4.44
C LYS A 154 -22.30 14.40 -3.67
N PHE A 155 -21.65 15.08 -2.74
CA PHE A 155 -22.18 16.23 -2.02
C PHE A 155 -21.69 17.52 -2.66
N ASP A 156 -22.59 18.30 -3.24
CA ASP A 156 -22.25 19.61 -3.81
C ASP A 156 -22.12 20.64 -2.68
N LEU A 157 -20.92 21.22 -2.54
CA LEU A 157 -20.62 22.16 -1.44
C LEU A 157 -21.31 23.53 -1.60
N SER A 158 -21.76 23.89 -2.80
CA SER A 158 -22.46 25.16 -3.05
C SER A 158 -23.95 25.08 -2.73
N THR A 159 -24.57 23.93 -2.97
CA THR A 159 -26.00 23.70 -2.76
C THR A 159 -26.29 22.90 -1.49
N GLU A 160 -25.24 22.34 -0.87
CA GLU A 160 -25.30 21.42 0.27
C GLU A 160 -26.24 20.23 0.02
N LYS A 161 -26.22 19.67 -1.20
CA LYS A 161 -27.07 18.56 -1.63
C LYS A 161 -26.28 17.34 -2.04
N TRP A 162 -26.77 16.18 -1.61
CA TRP A 162 -26.29 14.89 -2.09
C TRP A 162 -26.92 14.52 -3.44
N SER A 163 -26.18 13.74 -4.20
CA SER A 163 -26.62 13.09 -5.44
C SER A 163 -25.89 11.76 -5.60
N LEU A 164 -26.54 10.79 -6.24
CA LEU A 164 -25.92 9.51 -6.61
C LEU A 164 -25.42 9.58 -8.05
N VAL A 165 -24.16 9.24 -8.25
CA VAL A 165 -23.51 9.10 -9.56
C VAL A 165 -23.13 7.65 -9.75
N ASN A 166 -23.65 7.03 -10.81
CA ASN A 166 -23.34 5.65 -11.16
C ASN A 166 -22.13 5.62 -12.10
N ALA A 167 -20.96 5.25 -11.58
CA ALA A 167 -19.75 5.09 -12.37
C ALA A 167 -19.70 3.73 -13.06
N LYS A 168 -19.18 3.69 -14.28
CA LYS A 168 -18.90 2.42 -14.97
C LYS A 168 -17.71 1.73 -14.30
N LEU A 169 -17.87 0.45 -14.00
CA LEU A 169 -16.77 -0.33 -13.43
C LEU A 169 -15.67 -0.58 -14.47
N ASN A 170 -16.00 -0.71 -15.76
CA ASN A 170 -15.02 -1.02 -16.82
C ASN A 170 -14.17 -2.30 -16.55
N LEU A 171 -14.76 -3.26 -15.85
CA LEU A 171 -14.27 -4.64 -15.71
C LEU A 171 -15.39 -5.60 -16.13
N GLY A 172 -15.07 -6.89 -16.26
CA GLY A 172 -16.06 -7.91 -16.60
C GLY A 172 -17.20 -7.95 -15.58
N GLU A 173 -18.41 -7.61 -16.01
CA GLU A 173 -19.60 -7.56 -15.14
C GLU A 173 -19.94 -8.93 -14.55
N GLU A 174 -19.71 -10.01 -15.28
CA GLU A 174 -19.91 -11.37 -14.77
C GLU A 174 -18.97 -11.70 -13.60
N GLN A 175 -17.73 -11.20 -13.64
CA GLN A 175 -16.72 -11.49 -12.63
C GLN A 175 -16.80 -10.54 -11.43
N TYR A 176 -17.02 -9.24 -11.65
CA TYR A 176 -16.93 -8.22 -10.60
C TYR A 176 -18.26 -7.53 -10.29
N GLY A 177 -19.31 -7.81 -11.05
CA GLY A 177 -20.61 -7.17 -10.93
C GLY A 177 -20.49 -5.64 -10.97
N ARG A 178 -20.99 -5.00 -9.90
CA ARG A 178 -20.94 -3.55 -9.70
C ARG A 178 -19.71 -3.08 -8.90
N GLY A 179 -18.80 -4.00 -8.54
CA GLY A 179 -17.56 -3.75 -7.84
C GLY A 179 -17.72 -3.72 -6.32
N GLN A 180 -17.80 -4.89 -5.70
CA GLN A 180 -17.63 -5.00 -4.24
C GLN A 180 -16.13 -4.91 -3.93
N ALA A 181 -15.75 -4.02 -3.01
CA ALA A 181 -14.36 -3.83 -2.61
C ALA A 181 -14.21 -3.72 -1.09
N GLU A 182 -13.05 -4.13 -0.60
CA GLU A 182 -12.61 -3.96 0.77
C GLU A 182 -11.26 -3.24 0.82
N GLY A 183 -10.92 -2.71 2.00
CA GLY A 183 -9.64 -2.03 2.20
C GLY A 183 -9.44 -0.85 1.26
N LEU A 184 -10.48 -0.04 1.05
CA LEU A 184 -10.42 1.04 0.09
C LEU A 184 -9.67 2.25 0.67
N SER A 185 -8.67 2.73 -0.06
CA SER A 185 -8.08 4.07 0.11
C SER A 185 -8.66 5.07 -0.88
N LEU A 186 -8.56 6.37 -0.63
CA LEU A 186 -9.08 7.37 -1.56
C LEU A 186 -8.28 8.66 -1.48
N ASP A 187 -7.67 9.04 -2.59
CA ASP A 187 -6.86 10.26 -2.73
C ASP A 187 -7.18 10.99 -4.05
N ILE A 188 -6.65 12.21 -4.17
CA ILE A 188 -6.64 12.97 -5.43
C ILE A 188 -5.23 12.98 -6.01
N TYR A 189 -5.09 12.54 -7.25
CA TYR A 189 -3.84 12.60 -8.00
C TYR A 189 -4.11 13.02 -9.45
N ASN A 190 -3.39 14.05 -9.93
CA ASN A 190 -3.56 14.60 -11.28
C ASN A 190 -5.03 14.87 -11.66
N GLU A 191 -5.76 15.52 -10.75
CA GLU A 191 -7.19 15.85 -10.88
C GLU A 191 -8.11 14.63 -11.07
N LYS A 192 -7.68 13.44 -10.64
CA LYS A 192 -8.49 12.23 -10.64
C LYS A 192 -8.56 11.66 -9.23
N LEU A 193 -9.62 10.91 -8.96
CA LEU A 193 -9.63 10.01 -7.81
C LEU A 193 -8.63 8.90 -8.09
N ILE A 194 -7.87 8.52 -7.07
CA ILE A 194 -7.02 7.34 -7.08
C ILE A 194 -7.30 6.52 -5.83
N SER A 195 -7.30 5.21 -5.98
CA SER A 195 -7.64 4.29 -4.91
C SER A 195 -6.91 2.97 -5.08
N TYR A 196 -6.24 2.52 -4.02
CA TYR A 196 -5.82 1.14 -3.86
C TYR A 196 -6.87 0.40 -3.04
N MET A 197 -7.39 -0.71 -3.56
CA MET A 197 -8.47 -1.49 -2.95
C MET A 197 -8.41 -2.96 -3.35
N ALA A 198 -9.00 -3.84 -2.55
CA ALA A 198 -9.16 -5.25 -2.88
C ALA A 198 -10.55 -5.51 -3.47
N LEU A 199 -10.62 -5.83 -4.76
CA LEU A 199 -11.87 -6.10 -5.48
C LEU A 199 -12.29 -7.56 -5.36
N LYS A 200 -13.55 -7.79 -4.98
CA LYS A 200 -14.10 -9.14 -4.90
C LYS A 200 -14.42 -9.68 -6.29
N ASP A 201 -13.79 -10.80 -6.64
CA ASP A 201 -14.22 -11.67 -7.71
C ASP A 201 -15.44 -12.48 -7.24
N MET A 202 -16.59 -12.23 -7.85
CA MET A 202 -17.86 -12.85 -7.50
C MET A 202 -17.93 -14.33 -7.87
N SER A 203 -17.08 -14.79 -8.80
CA SER A 203 -17.02 -16.19 -9.24
C SER A 203 -16.17 -17.02 -8.28
N SER A 204 -15.00 -16.52 -7.89
CA SER A 204 -14.06 -17.24 -7.02
C SER A 204 -14.23 -16.91 -5.53
N GLY A 205 -14.91 -15.81 -5.21
CA GLY A 205 -15.01 -15.24 -3.86
C GLY A 205 -13.71 -14.61 -3.36
N GLN A 206 -12.64 -14.59 -4.17
CA GLN A 206 -11.34 -14.05 -3.79
C GLN A 206 -11.29 -12.54 -3.97
N TYR A 207 -10.43 -11.89 -3.18
CA TYR A 207 -10.18 -10.45 -3.27
C TYR A 207 -8.89 -10.20 -4.05
N ASN A 208 -9.00 -9.45 -5.14
CA ASN A 208 -7.93 -9.10 -6.05
C ASN A 208 -7.54 -7.63 -5.84
N PRO A 209 -6.37 -7.33 -5.26
CA PRO A 209 -5.94 -5.96 -5.06
C PRO A 209 -5.64 -5.29 -6.39
N LYS A 210 -6.08 -4.04 -6.53
CA LYS A 210 -5.87 -3.22 -7.72
C LYS A 210 -5.72 -1.75 -7.35
N LEU A 211 -4.97 -1.03 -8.20
CA LEU A 211 -4.98 0.41 -8.23
C LEU A 211 -6.02 0.88 -9.26
N ALA A 212 -6.86 1.83 -8.86
CA ALA A 212 -7.93 2.35 -9.68
C ALA A 212 -7.82 3.87 -9.78
N THR A 213 -8.17 4.42 -10.93
CA THR A 213 -8.35 5.87 -11.10
C THR A 213 -9.72 6.20 -11.68
N LEU A 214 -10.29 7.33 -11.31
CA LEU A 214 -11.55 7.83 -11.85
C LEU A 214 -11.45 9.33 -12.13
N ASP A 215 -11.75 9.71 -13.37
CA ASP A 215 -11.88 11.12 -13.75
C ASP A 215 -13.27 11.63 -13.35
N TYR A 216 -13.32 12.40 -12.27
CA TYR A 216 -14.57 12.93 -11.72
C TYR A 216 -15.06 14.20 -12.44
N LYS A 217 -14.26 14.74 -13.37
CA LYS A 217 -14.63 15.87 -14.23
C LYS A 217 -15.19 15.40 -15.57
N ALA A 218 -14.96 14.14 -15.94
CA ALA A 218 -15.56 13.52 -17.12
C ALA A 218 -17.10 13.53 -17.05
N LYS A 219 -17.75 13.64 -18.21
CA LYS A 219 -19.21 13.56 -18.32
C LYS A 219 -19.74 12.21 -17.85
N ASP A 220 -19.05 11.14 -18.25
CA ASP A 220 -19.39 9.77 -17.89
C ASP A 220 -18.29 9.25 -16.97
N TRP A 221 -18.64 9.00 -15.70
CA TRP A 221 -17.69 8.51 -14.72
C TRP A 221 -17.38 7.04 -14.98
N GLY A 222 -16.11 6.69 -14.98
CA GLY A 222 -15.67 5.32 -15.21
C GLY A 222 -14.32 5.06 -14.56
N TRP A 223 -14.23 3.92 -13.88
CA TRP A 223 -12.98 3.46 -13.29
C TRP A 223 -12.00 2.99 -14.36
N THR A 224 -10.73 3.29 -14.18
CA THR A 224 -9.61 2.74 -14.95
C THR A 224 -8.74 1.94 -14.01
N TRP A 225 -8.46 0.69 -14.34
CA TRP A 225 -7.80 -0.27 -13.47
C TRP A 225 -6.37 -0.52 -13.90
N LEU A 226 -5.49 -0.60 -12.93
CA LEU A 226 -4.06 -0.79 -13.07
C LEU A 226 -3.65 -1.92 -12.12
N ASP A 227 -2.97 -2.91 -12.67
CA ASP A 227 -2.28 -3.91 -11.85
C ASP A 227 -1.00 -3.29 -11.30
N VAL A 228 -0.73 -3.52 -10.02
CA VAL A 228 0.48 -3.01 -9.37
C VAL A 228 1.41 -4.19 -9.17
N ASN A 229 2.54 -4.18 -9.88
CA ASN A 229 3.56 -5.21 -9.73
C ASN A 229 4.76 -4.67 -8.95
N ASN A 230 5.48 -5.54 -8.27
CA ASN A 230 6.83 -5.22 -7.80
C ASN A 230 7.80 -4.95 -8.97
N ASP A 231 9.00 -4.44 -8.66
CA ASP A 231 10.04 -4.18 -9.67
C ASP A 231 10.45 -5.42 -10.48
N ALA A 232 10.30 -6.62 -9.90
CA ALA A 232 10.52 -7.90 -10.58
C ALA A 232 9.37 -8.33 -11.51
N GLY A 233 8.23 -7.63 -11.48
CA GLY A 233 7.07 -7.87 -12.34
C GLY A 233 6.18 -9.05 -11.91
N THR A 234 6.31 -9.54 -10.68
CA THR A 234 5.74 -10.86 -10.29
C THR A 234 4.62 -10.82 -9.26
N ASP A 235 4.33 -9.68 -8.62
CA ASP A 235 3.45 -9.67 -7.45
C ASP A 235 2.42 -8.53 -7.46
N ASN A 236 1.13 -8.89 -7.59
CA ASN A 236 -0.04 -8.05 -7.30
C ASN A 236 -0.93 -8.75 -6.25
N SER A 237 -0.33 -9.42 -5.26
CA SER A 237 -1.07 -10.17 -4.24
C SER A 237 -1.28 -9.39 -2.95
N LEU A 238 -0.75 -8.17 -2.83
CA LEU A 238 -0.82 -7.38 -1.60
C LEU A 238 -2.25 -6.89 -1.34
N ALA A 239 -3.04 -7.66 -0.60
CA ALA A 239 -4.32 -7.21 -0.08
C ALA A 239 -4.07 -6.43 1.22
N LEU A 240 -4.51 -5.17 1.24
CA LEU A 240 -4.49 -4.32 2.43
C LEU A 240 -5.91 -3.96 2.82
N TYR A 241 -6.17 -3.95 4.12
CA TYR A 241 -7.43 -3.57 4.74
C TYR A 241 -7.19 -2.50 5.79
N ASP A 242 -8.09 -1.53 5.90
CA ASP A 242 -8.01 -0.44 6.88
C ASP A 242 -6.70 0.35 6.84
N HIS A 243 -6.06 0.42 5.67
CA HIS A 243 -4.86 1.24 5.48
C HIS A 243 -5.22 2.71 5.26
N HIS A 244 -4.24 3.55 5.56
CA HIS A 244 -4.23 4.97 5.26
C HIS A 244 -3.28 5.25 4.12
N THR A 245 -3.50 6.38 3.47
CA THR A 245 -2.74 6.76 2.29
C THR A 245 -2.32 8.21 2.30
N LEU A 246 -1.23 8.46 1.59
CA LEU A 246 -0.66 9.79 1.42
C LEU A 246 0.09 9.83 0.09
N ILE A 247 -0.14 10.88 -0.70
CA ILE A 247 0.57 11.08 -1.96
C ILE A 247 1.69 12.10 -1.78
N ILE A 248 2.93 11.70 -2.06
CA ILE A 248 4.12 12.55 -2.03
C ILE A 248 4.98 12.23 -3.25
N ASN A 249 5.39 13.25 -4.02
CA ASN A 249 6.32 13.13 -5.16
C ASN A 249 5.98 11.99 -6.14
N ASP A 250 4.72 11.93 -6.57
CA ASP A 250 4.20 10.89 -7.47
C ASP A 250 4.30 9.46 -6.89
N GLN A 251 4.38 9.32 -5.57
CA GLN A 251 4.22 8.05 -4.88
C GLN A 251 2.96 8.05 -4.03
N LEU A 252 2.20 6.96 -4.09
CA LEU A 252 1.15 6.65 -3.13
C LEU A 252 1.75 5.78 -2.02
N LEU A 253 1.91 6.37 -0.84
CA LEU A 253 2.32 5.67 0.36
C LEU A 253 1.09 5.02 0.99
N LEU A 254 1.19 3.74 1.34
CA LEU A 254 0.19 2.95 2.02
C LEU A 254 0.76 2.59 3.40
N PHE A 255 0.12 3.06 4.46
CA PHE A 255 0.58 2.84 5.83
C PHE A 255 -0.57 2.38 6.71
N HIS A 256 -0.22 1.67 7.77
CA HIS A 256 -1.14 0.92 8.63
C HIS A 256 -1.98 -0.12 7.86
N GLY A 257 -2.82 -0.82 8.61
CA GLY A 257 -3.76 -1.78 8.05
C GLY A 257 -3.35 -3.24 8.18
N ASN A 258 -4.34 -4.10 8.01
CA ASN A 258 -4.17 -5.54 7.99
C ASN A 258 -3.75 -5.97 6.59
N SER A 259 -2.80 -6.91 6.50
CA SER A 259 -2.34 -7.43 5.21
C SER A 259 -2.41 -8.94 5.18
N ASN A 260 -2.46 -9.52 3.97
CA ASN A 260 -2.29 -10.95 3.77
C ASN A 260 -0.82 -11.42 3.82
N GLN A 261 0.13 -10.53 4.16
CA GLN A 261 1.55 -10.85 4.32
C GLN A 261 1.85 -11.16 5.79
N GLU A 262 2.83 -12.05 6.05
CA GLU A 262 3.14 -12.55 7.40
C GLU A 262 3.52 -11.46 8.42
N LYS A 263 4.04 -10.33 7.94
CA LYS A 263 4.42 -9.18 8.78
C LYS A 263 3.36 -8.08 8.64
N GLY A 264 2.38 -8.10 9.54
CA GLY A 264 1.44 -6.99 9.71
C GLY A 264 2.16 -5.69 10.08
N ASN A 265 1.57 -4.55 9.73
CA ASN A 265 2.13 -3.21 9.97
C ASN A 265 3.47 -2.98 9.23
N LYS A 266 3.42 -2.80 7.91
CA LYS A 266 4.51 -2.23 7.12
C LYS A 266 4.01 -1.01 6.35
N MET A 267 4.93 -0.19 5.85
CA MET A 267 4.63 0.85 4.87
C MET A 267 4.99 0.34 3.47
N TYR A 268 4.11 0.57 2.52
CA TYR A 268 4.30 0.26 1.10
C TYR A 268 4.28 1.55 0.29
N ALA A 269 5.03 1.59 -0.80
CA ALA A 269 5.02 2.73 -1.72
C ALA A 269 4.71 2.25 -3.13
N ILE A 270 3.79 2.93 -3.82
CA ILE A 270 3.50 2.70 -5.23
C ILE A 270 3.95 3.94 -6.01
N ASP A 271 4.84 3.76 -6.98
CA ASP A 271 5.16 4.80 -7.97
C ASP A 271 3.97 4.98 -8.90
N LEU A 272 3.38 6.18 -8.90
CA LEU A 272 2.19 6.52 -9.68
C LEU A 272 2.48 6.84 -11.15
N LYS A 273 3.75 6.93 -11.56
CA LYS A 273 4.15 7.04 -12.97
C LYS A 273 4.30 5.66 -13.60
N THR A 274 4.87 4.72 -12.86
CA THR A 274 5.12 3.35 -13.38
C THR A 274 4.08 2.33 -12.94
N ASN A 275 3.23 2.65 -11.96
CA ASN A 275 2.29 1.76 -11.29
C ASN A 275 2.97 0.52 -10.71
N LYS A 276 4.09 0.73 -9.99
CA LYS A 276 4.87 -0.36 -9.40
C LYS A 276 5.11 -0.14 -7.93
N PHE A 277 5.13 -1.23 -7.18
CA PHE A 277 5.63 -1.18 -5.81
C PHE A 277 7.11 -0.87 -5.79
N GLN A 278 7.49 0.06 -4.92
CA GLN A 278 8.87 0.46 -4.67
C GLN A 278 9.25 0.14 -3.24
N GLY A 279 10.51 -0.28 -3.06
CA GLY A 279 11.06 -0.56 -1.74
C GLY A 279 11.58 0.64 -0.96
N PHE A 280 11.25 1.85 -1.40
CA PHE A 280 11.70 3.10 -0.78
C PHE A 280 10.63 4.19 -0.88
N ALA A 281 10.64 5.13 0.07
CA ALA A 281 9.82 6.34 0.05
C ALA A 281 10.66 7.53 -0.39
N ASN A 282 10.29 8.13 -1.52
CA ASN A 282 10.89 9.32 -2.09
C ASN A 282 10.28 10.59 -1.49
N ILE A 283 10.36 10.76 -0.16
CA ILE A 283 9.77 11.92 0.53
C ILE A 283 10.44 13.23 0.08
N SER A 284 11.74 13.21 -0.22
CA SER A 284 12.51 14.40 -0.60
C SER A 284 12.42 14.78 -2.08
N GLY A 285 11.88 13.91 -2.93
CA GLY A 285 11.85 14.08 -4.39
C GLY A 285 13.21 13.93 -5.07
N LYS A 286 14.27 13.67 -4.30
CA LYS A 286 15.66 13.52 -4.79
C LYS A 286 16.05 12.07 -5.00
N TYR A 287 15.25 11.12 -4.52
CA TYR A 287 15.51 9.70 -4.74
C TYR A 287 15.18 9.36 -6.20
N GLY A 288 16.10 8.72 -6.91
CA GLY A 288 15.97 8.45 -8.36
C GLY A 288 16.42 9.59 -9.28
N GLN A 289 16.76 10.79 -8.76
CA GLN A 289 17.69 11.66 -9.46
C GLN A 289 19.03 10.97 -9.40
N SER A 290 19.39 10.28 -10.47
CA SER A 290 20.62 9.54 -10.57
C SER A 290 21.79 10.46 -10.19
N VAL A 291 22.35 10.29 -8.99
CA VAL A 291 23.79 10.09 -8.95
C VAL A 291 23.96 8.84 -9.78
N GLY A 292 24.36 9.00 -11.05
CA GLY A 292 24.41 7.94 -12.05
C GLY A 292 24.84 6.63 -11.39
N SER A 293 24.00 5.60 -11.45
CA SER A 293 24.39 4.24 -11.08
C SER A 293 25.44 3.65 -12.02
N GLY A 294 25.92 4.44 -13.00
CA GLY A 294 27.21 4.23 -13.63
C GLY A 294 28.30 4.79 -12.72
N LEU A 295 29.34 3.98 -12.49
CA LEU A 295 30.60 4.42 -11.90
C LEU A 295 30.93 5.82 -12.45
N PRO A 296 31.28 6.81 -11.60
CA PRO A 296 31.56 8.16 -12.06
C PRO A 296 32.52 8.11 -13.24
N THR A 297 32.34 8.99 -14.23
CA THR A 297 33.00 8.87 -15.55
C THR A 297 34.51 8.65 -15.45
N TRP A 298 35.16 9.17 -14.41
CA TRP A 298 36.57 8.94 -14.12
C TRP A 298 36.91 7.48 -13.78
N GLU A 299 36.06 6.74 -13.07
CA GLU A 299 36.24 5.31 -12.77
C GLU A 299 36.09 4.45 -14.04
N ILE A 300 35.11 4.78 -14.90
CA ILE A 300 34.97 4.10 -16.21
C ILE A 300 36.22 4.34 -17.06
N ILE A 301 36.71 5.59 -17.12
CA ILE A 301 37.95 5.93 -17.84
C ILE A 301 39.14 5.16 -17.24
N LEU A 302 39.24 5.07 -15.91
CA LEU A 302 40.33 4.38 -15.22
C LEU A 302 40.33 2.87 -15.50
N ILE A 303 39.16 2.21 -15.49
CA ILE A 303 39.01 0.80 -15.88
C ILE A 303 39.47 0.60 -17.33
N VAL A 304 39.03 1.46 -18.25
CA VAL A 304 39.43 1.38 -19.67
C VAL A 304 40.94 1.54 -19.83
N VAL A 305 41.57 2.49 -19.13
CA VAL A 305 43.03 2.68 -19.17
C VAL A 305 43.77 1.45 -18.65
N ILE A 306 43.33 0.88 -17.52
CA ILE A 306 43.94 -0.34 -16.95
C ILE A 306 43.82 -1.51 -17.92
N CYS A 307 42.67 -1.71 -18.56
CA CYS A 307 42.48 -2.75 -19.56
C CYS A 307 43.41 -2.57 -20.77
N VAL A 308 43.56 -1.35 -21.28
CA VAL A 308 44.47 -1.06 -22.41
C VAL A 308 45.92 -1.32 -22.02
N VAL A 309 46.35 -0.88 -20.85
CA VAL A 309 47.71 -1.15 -20.34
C VAL A 309 47.95 -2.65 -20.17
N GLY A 310 46.96 -3.38 -19.64
CA GLY A 310 47.02 -4.84 -19.51
C GLY A 310 47.21 -5.53 -20.85
N VAL A 311 46.47 -5.13 -21.89
CA VAL A 311 46.61 -5.67 -23.25
C VAL A 311 48.00 -5.37 -23.83
N ILE A 312 48.53 -4.16 -23.62
CA ILE A 312 49.88 -3.80 -24.08
C ILE A 312 50.95 -4.66 -23.39
N ILE A 313 50.82 -4.91 -22.08
CA ILE A 313 51.74 -5.76 -21.33
C ILE A 313 51.69 -7.20 -21.85
N VAL A 314 50.49 -7.75 -22.11
CA VAL A 314 50.32 -9.10 -22.66
C VAL A 314 50.94 -9.21 -24.05
N LEU A 315 50.71 -8.22 -24.93
CA LEU A 315 51.33 -8.18 -26.25
C LEU A 315 52.86 -8.08 -26.17
N GLY A 316 53.39 -7.27 -25.24
CA GLY A 316 54.83 -7.15 -24.98
C GLY A 316 55.43 -8.47 -24.50
N ALA A 317 54.78 -9.15 -23.55
CA ALA A 317 55.20 -10.45 -23.04
C ALA A 317 55.20 -11.53 -24.13
N LEU A 318 54.14 -11.58 -24.95
CA LEU A 318 54.05 -12.48 -26.10
C LEU A 318 55.17 -12.21 -27.12
N TRP A 319 55.42 -10.95 -27.45
CA TRP A 319 56.51 -10.58 -28.35
C TRP A 319 57.87 -11.00 -27.80
N PHE A 320 58.13 -10.77 -26.52
CA PHE A 320 59.37 -11.19 -25.85
C PHE A 320 59.52 -12.71 -25.84
N TYR A 321 58.44 -13.43 -25.52
CA TYR A 321 58.38 -14.89 -25.55
C TYR A 321 58.71 -15.45 -26.94
N PHE A 322 58.10 -14.93 -28.00
CA PHE A 322 58.38 -15.36 -29.37
C PHE A 322 59.81 -15.03 -29.80
N ARG A 323 60.37 -13.91 -29.34
CA ARG A 323 61.75 -13.53 -29.65
C ARG A 323 62.78 -14.41 -28.94
N TYR A 324 62.55 -14.73 -27.67
CA TYR A 324 63.42 -15.63 -26.90
C TYR A 324 63.36 -17.07 -27.40
N LYS A 325 62.17 -17.55 -27.81
CA LYS A 325 62.01 -18.88 -28.41
C LYS A 325 62.82 -19.04 -29.70
N LYS A 326 63.03 -17.96 -30.47
CA LYS A 326 63.88 -17.98 -31.68
C LYS A 326 65.39 -18.03 -31.39
N GLN A 327 65.83 -17.82 -30.15
CA GLN A 327 67.25 -17.86 -29.78
C GLN A 327 67.69 -19.22 -29.18
N ILE A 328 66.75 -20.10 -28.86
CA ILE A 328 67.07 -21.47 -28.48
C ILE A 328 67.27 -22.26 -29.77
N LYS A 329 68.53 -22.37 -30.21
CA LYS A 329 68.90 -23.31 -31.28
C LYS A 329 68.40 -24.71 -30.89
N PRO A 330 67.70 -25.43 -31.78
CA PRO A 330 67.36 -26.82 -31.52
C PRO A 330 68.67 -27.59 -31.35
N VAL A 331 68.89 -28.14 -30.16
CA VAL A 331 69.89 -29.20 -29.98
C VAL A 331 69.30 -30.41 -30.70
N GLU A 332 69.78 -30.67 -31.90
CA GLU A 332 69.57 -31.94 -32.60
C GLU A 332 70.12 -33.05 -31.71
N LYS A 333 69.22 -33.76 -31.03
CA LYS A 333 69.45 -35.14 -30.64
C LYS A 333 68.42 -36.03 -31.32
N ASN A 334 68.87 -36.49 -32.47
CA ASN A 334 68.45 -37.71 -33.13
C ASN A 334 68.57 -38.88 -32.14
N ASN A 335 67.48 -39.60 -31.89
CA ASN A 335 67.38 -41.07 -31.94
C ASN A 335 66.23 -41.58 -31.07
N GLN A 336 65.55 -42.59 -31.63
CA GLN A 336 64.64 -43.57 -31.00
C GLN A 336 63.20 -43.12 -30.77
N LYS A 337 62.17 -43.93 -31.04
CA LYS A 337 62.00 -45.18 -31.80
C LYS A 337 60.47 -45.34 -31.86
N MET A 338 59.89 -45.53 -33.03
CA MET A 338 58.48 -45.92 -33.13
C MET A 338 58.27 -47.27 -32.44
N GLN A 339 57.27 -47.34 -31.57
CA GLN A 339 56.72 -48.62 -31.12
C GLN A 339 55.20 -48.49 -31.04
N GLU A 340 54.51 -49.07 -32.02
CA GLU A 340 53.12 -49.49 -31.92
C GLU A 340 53.06 -50.69 -30.97
N VAL A 341 52.16 -50.66 -29.99
CA VAL A 341 51.62 -51.88 -29.38
C VAL A 341 50.13 -51.66 -29.10
N TRP A 342 49.31 -52.48 -29.77
CA TRP A 342 47.89 -52.65 -29.51
C TRP A 342 47.65 -53.55 -28.27
N ALA A 343 46.50 -53.30 -27.65
CA ALA A 343 45.74 -54.03 -26.62
C ALA A 343 46.13 -55.45 -26.16
N ALA A 344 46.06 -55.68 -24.84
CA ALA A 344 45.43 -56.84 -24.15
C ALA A 344 45.45 -56.55 -22.62
N SER A 345 44.31 -56.39 -21.95
CA SER A 345 43.48 -57.41 -21.27
C SER A 345 43.77 -57.54 -19.76
N ASP A 346 42.75 -57.20 -18.99
CA ASP A 346 42.25 -57.91 -17.80
C ASP A 346 43.00 -57.90 -16.45
N VAL A 347 42.27 -57.30 -15.50
CA VAL A 347 41.78 -57.90 -14.23
C VAL A 347 42.55 -57.59 -12.92
N GLU A 348 41.82 -56.78 -12.13
CA GLU A 348 41.51 -56.85 -10.69
C GLU A 348 42.42 -56.30 -9.58
N ALA A 349 41.68 -55.62 -8.70
CA ALA A 349 41.78 -55.54 -7.25
C ALA A 349 42.79 -54.56 -6.63
N GLY A 350 42.24 -53.43 -6.18
CA GLY A 350 42.27 -53.20 -4.73
C GLY A 350 42.63 -51.78 -4.26
N VAL A 351 41.67 -51.21 -3.53
CA VAL A 351 41.84 -50.30 -2.38
C VAL A 351 41.89 -48.79 -2.69
N ASN A 352 40.71 -48.18 -2.48
CA ASN A 352 40.40 -46.95 -1.73
C ASN A 352 41.45 -45.82 -1.70
N TYR A 353 41.05 -44.62 -2.11
CA TYR A 353 40.77 -43.51 -1.17
C TYR A 353 40.06 -42.34 -1.89
N LYS A 354 38.91 -41.96 -1.32
CA LYS A 354 38.23 -40.65 -1.25
C LYS A 354 38.56 -39.56 -2.30
N GLY A 355 37.51 -39.14 -3.00
CA GLY A 355 37.40 -37.83 -3.64
C GLY A 355 35.96 -37.57 -4.05
N ASP A 356 35.19 -36.99 -3.13
CA ASP A 356 33.83 -36.48 -3.37
C ASP A 356 33.82 -35.46 -4.50
N THR A 357 32.98 -35.67 -5.52
CA THR A 357 32.08 -34.66 -6.08
C THR A 357 31.19 -35.29 -7.16
N THR A 358 29.98 -35.67 -6.77
CA THR A 358 28.91 -35.97 -7.73
C THR A 358 27.68 -35.15 -7.39
N LEU A 359 27.40 -34.20 -8.27
CA LEU A 359 26.11 -33.54 -8.43
C LEU A 359 25.00 -34.59 -8.47
N THR A 360 24.12 -34.53 -7.48
CA THR A 360 22.91 -35.36 -7.43
C THR A 360 21.71 -34.46 -7.68
N PHE A 361 21.12 -34.58 -8.87
CA PHE A 361 19.74 -34.16 -9.12
C PHE A 361 18.81 -35.17 -8.43
N GLY A 362 18.24 -34.76 -7.30
CA GLY A 362 17.24 -35.53 -6.56
C GLY A 362 15.89 -34.84 -6.62
N ASN A 363 15.00 -35.35 -7.48
CA ASN A 363 13.57 -35.04 -7.47
C ASN A 363 12.99 -35.38 -6.09
N THR A 364 12.50 -34.37 -5.38
CA THR A 364 11.59 -34.57 -4.25
C THR A 364 10.19 -34.27 -4.74
N LEU A 365 9.37 -35.32 -4.90
CA LEU A 365 7.92 -35.18 -4.96
C LEU A 365 7.47 -34.45 -3.70
N THR A 366 6.99 -33.22 -3.87
CA THR A 366 6.21 -32.50 -2.87
C THR A 366 4.89 -32.09 -3.50
N SER A 367 3.86 -32.22 -2.67
CA SER A 367 2.44 -32.04 -2.91
C SER A 367 2.08 -30.86 -3.82
N THR A 368 1.18 -31.10 -4.77
CA THR A 368 0.40 -30.07 -5.45
C THR A 368 -0.37 -29.21 -4.45
N GLY A 369 -0.16 -27.90 -4.49
CA GLY A 369 -1.04 -26.90 -3.89
C GLY A 369 -0.30 -25.84 -3.06
N GLN A 370 -0.32 -24.59 -3.54
CA GLN A 370 0.22 -23.36 -2.94
C GLN A 370 1.73 -23.14 -3.08
N THR A 371 2.10 -22.56 -4.23
CA THR A 371 3.30 -21.74 -4.36
C THR A 371 3.14 -20.53 -3.44
N VAL A 372 3.78 -20.55 -2.27
CA VAL A 372 3.98 -19.34 -1.46
C VAL A 372 5.03 -18.53 -2.20
N THR A 373 4.61 -17.48 -2.89
CA THR A 373 5.50 -16.50 -3.48
C THR A 373 6.08 -15.68 -2.33
N SER A 374 7.22 -16.12 -1.78
CA SER A 374 7.94 -15.34 -0.76
C SER A 374 8.36 -14.03 -1.40
N THR A 375 7.78 -12.93 -0.96
CA THR A 375 8.23 -11.58 -1.29
C THR A 375 9.67 -11.43 -0.78
N ASN A 376 10.55 -10.87 -1.60
CA ASN A 376 11.89 -10.49 -1.14
C ASN A 376 11.73 -9.39 -0.08
N ASP A 377 11.76 -9.81 1.19
CA ASP A 377 11.65 -8.97 2.40
C ASP A 377 12.63 -7.78 2.36
N GLU A 378 13.72 -7.88 1.60
CA GLU A 378 14.72 -6.82 1.39
C GLU A 378 14.18 -5.57 0.68
N THR A 379 13.02 -5.65 0.02
CA THR A 379 12.40 -4.51 -0.67
C THR A 379 11.31 -3.82 0.16
N MET A 380 11.19 -4.11 1.46
CA MET A 380 10.13 -3.54 2.29
C MET A 380 10.70 -2.61 3.36
N MET A 381 10.12 -1.41 3.49
CA MET A 381 10.53 -0.45 4.53
C MET A 381 9.93 -0.85 5.88
N SER A 382 10.81 -1.10 6.84
CA SER A 382 10.42 -1.16 8.26
C SER A 382 10.01 0.24 8.74
N TYR A 383 9.05 0.33 9.66
CA TYR A 383 8.71 1.59 10.34
C TYR A 383 9.89 2.18 11.12
N GLU A 384 10.97 1.42 11.33
CA GLU A 384 12.23 1.92 11.91
C GLU A 384 12.76 3.17 11.20
N CYS A 385 12.49 3.36 9.90
CA CYS A 385 12.89 4.58 9.18
C CYS A 385 12.09 5.85 9.56
N PHE A 386 10.98 5.70 10.28
CA PHE A 386 10.18 6.79 10.84
C PHE A 386 10.36 6.95 12.35
N GLN A 387 11.11 6.05 13.01
CA GLN A 387 11.42 6.19 14.43
C GLN A 387 12.39 7.37 14.59
N HIS A 388 11.93 8.42 15.26
CA HIS A 388 12.81 9.50 15.69
C HIS A 388 13.55 9.03 16.95
N GLU A 389 14.77 9.51 17.22
CA GLU A 389 15.55 9.12 18.42
C GLU A 389 14.79 9.30 19.74
N VAL A 390 13.75 10.14 19.76
CA VAL A 390 12.88 10.40 20.91
C VAL A 390 11.91 9.23 21.18
N ASP A 391 11.50 8.50 20.16
CA ASP A 391 10.51 7.41 20.26
C ASP A 391 11.07 6.16 20.96
N LEU A 392 12.40 5.98 20.97
CA LEU A 392 13.06 4.84 21.61
C LEU A 392 12.99 4.90 23.13
N ASN A 393 13.12 6.09 23.72
CA ASN A 393 13.10 6.27 25.18
C ASN A 393 11.71 5.99 25.78
N ASP A 394 10.64 6.36 25.07
CA ASP A 394 9.27 6.12 25.53
C ASP A 394 8.86 4.65 25.37
N MET A 395 9.32 3.96 24.31
CA MET A 395 9.10 2.51 24.16
C MET A 395 9.89 1.66 25.16
N GLU A 396 11.09 2.08 25.58
CA GLU A 396 11.84 1.38 26.64
C GLU A 396 11.16 1.52 28.01
N ASN A 397 10.57 2.67 28.32
CA ASN A 397 9.80 2.88 29.55
C ASN A 397 8.51 2.04 29.60
N ILE A 398 7.82 1.85 28.46
CA ILE A 398 6.63 0.98 28.41
C ILE A 398 7.01 -0.51 28.62
N LYS A 399 8.16 -0.95 28.10
CA LYS A 399 8.69 -2.30 28.38
C LYS A 399 9.09 -2.52 29.84
N ALA A 400 9.49 -1.46 30.56
CA ALA A 400 9.79 -1.53 31.98
C ALA A 400 8.51 -1.57 32.85
N ILE A 401 7.44 -0.89 32.44
CA ILE A 401 6.16 -0.85 33.17
C ILE A 401 5.34 -2.13 32.96
N ALA A 402 5.49 -2.81 31.80
CA ALA A 402 4.85 -4.11 31.53
C ALA A 402 5.50 -5.30 32.26
N LYS A 403 6.49 -5.07 33.14
CA LYS A 403 7.05 -6.05 34.08
C LYS A 403 6.79 -5.62 35.52
N VAL A 404 5.53 -5.56 35.93
CA VAL A 404 5.11 -5.70 37.34
C VAL A 404 3.86 -6.56 37.39
#